data_AF-A0A7C4BA36-F1
#
_entry.id   AF-A0A7C4BA36-F1
#
_cell.length_a   1.000
_cell.length_b   1.000
_cell.length_c   1.000
_cell.angle_alpha   90.00
_cell.angle_beta   90.00
_cell.angle_gamma   90.00
#
_symmetry.space_group_name_H-M   'P 1'
#
loop_
_entity.id
_entity.type
_entity.pdbx_description
1 polymer ?
#
loop_
_entity_poly.entity_id
_entity_poly.type
_entity_poly.pdbx_seq_one_letter_code
_entity_poly.pdbx_strand_id
1 'polypeptide(L)' 'MSADRKDSLVEAVLEVLRLNPRFSKIEERNVKRILRKLDESDLTYLANTFDVFREFLEKKCSELFATFRESIQDESGE' A
#
# COMPACT_ATOMS: atom_id res chain seq x y z
N MET A 1 17.61 -15.63 12.41
CA MET A 1 17.16 -15.73 11.02
C MET A 1 15.67 -15.40 10.84
N SER A 2 14.75 -15.59 11.82
CA SER A 2 13.29 -15.35 11.59
C SER A 2 12.76 -13.95 11.94
N ALA A 3 13.44 -13.19 12.81
CA ALA A 3 12.99 -11.85 13.21
C ALA A 3 12.94 -10.88 12.02
N ASP A 4 13.95 -10.94 11.15
CA ASP A 4 14.05 -10.08 9.98
C ASP A 4 12.90 -10.32 9.00
N ARG A 5 12.50 -11.58 8.79
CA ARG A 5 11.42 -11.92 7.86
C ARG A 5 10.07 -11.42 8.34
N LYS A 6 9.71 -11.62 9.61
CA LYS A 6 8.44 -11.08 10.13
C LYS A 6 8.41 -9.56 10.08
N ASP A 7 9.52 -8.89 10.41
CA ASP A 7 9.59 -7.43 10.30
C ASP A 7 9.44 -6.96 8.85
N SER A 8 10.00 -7.66 7.85
CA SER A 8 9.76 -7.37 6.43
C SER A 8 8.28 -7.52 6.04
N LEU A 9 7.60 -8.57 6.51
CA LEU A 9 6.18 -8.76 6.21
C LEU A 9 5.29 -7.70 6.87
N VAL A 10 5.63 -7.29 8.10
CA VAL A 10 4.97 -6.15 8.76
C VAL A 10 5.17 -4.88 7.94
N GLU A 11 6.37 -4.63 7.46
CA GLU A 11 6.68 -3.42 6.70
C GLU A 11 5.91 -3.36 5.38
N ALA A 12 5.81 -4.48 4.65
CA ALA A 12 5.02 -4.56 3.42
C ALA A 12 3.56 -4.10 3.61
N VAL A 13 2.90 -4.55 4.69
CA VAL A 13 1.53 -4.10 5.02
C VAL A 13 1.50 -2.60 5.35
N LEU A 14 2.48 -2.11 6.11
CA LEU A 14 2.54 -0.70 6.52
C LEU A 14 2.80 0.25 5.35
N GLU A 15 3.62 -0.13 4.37
CA GLU A 15 3.88 0.67 3.16
C GLU A 15 2.59 1.02 2.42
N VAL A 16 1.69 0.05 2.28
CA VAL A 16 0.40 0.24 1.62
C VAL A 16 -0.54 1.11 2.46
N LEU A 17 -0.59 0.91 3.79
CA LEU A 17 -1.40 1.76 4.67
C LEU A 17 -0.95 3.22 4.66
N ARG A 18 0.37 3.47 4.52
CA ARG A 18 0.93 4.84 4.42
C ARG A 18 0.54 5.58 3.14
N LEU A 19 -0.02 4.90 2.14
CA LEU A 19 -0.61 5.58 0.97
C LEU A 19 -1.84 6.43 1.36
N ASN A 20 -2.50 6.13 2.48
CA ASN A 20 -3.57 6.95 3.01
C ASN A 20 -2.99 8.15 3.79
N PRO A 21 -3.19 9.42 3.37
CA PRO A 21 -2.65 10.59 4.06
C PRO A 21 -3.24 10.80 5.46
N ARG A 22 -4.35 10.14 5.80
CA ARG A 22 -4.94 10.16 7.14
C ARG A 22 -4.33 9.12 8.08
N PHE A 23 -3.51 8.20 7.57
CA PHE A 23 -2.86 7.18 8.39
C PHE A 23 -1.76 7.80 9.25
N SER A 24 -2.08 8.01 10.52
CA SER A 24 -1.26 8.73 11.47
C SER A 24 -0.11 7.88 12.03
N LYS A 25 0.92 8.53 12.58
CA LYS A 25 2.01 7.84 13.31
C LYS A 25 1.55 7.11 14.57
N ILE A 26 0.38 7.46 15.12
CA ILE A 26 -0.21 6.73 16.25
C ILE A 26 -0.83 5.43 15.76
N GLU A 27 -1.63 5.50 14.69
CA GLU A 27 -2.20 4.30 14.05
C GLU A 27 -1.11 3.36 13.54
N GLU A 28 -0.07 3.88 12.89
CA GLU A 28 1.07 3.09 12.42
C GLU A 28 1.70 2.26 13.55
N ARG A 29 1.95 2.89 14.71
CA ARG A 29 2.50 2.19 15.89
C ARG A 29 1.54 1.13 16.43
N ASN A 30 0.24 1.41 16.46
CA ASN A 30 -0.76 0.47 16.97
C ASN A 30 -0.95 -0.72 16.02
N VAL A 31 -1.05 -0.47 14.71
CA VAL A 31 -1.11 -1.52 13.68
C VAL A 31 0.16 -2.37 13.71
N LYS A 32 1.35 -1.76 13.77
CA LYS A 32 2.61 -2.49 13.89
C LYS A 32 2.64 -3.43 15.09
N ARG A 33 2.09 -3.01 16.24
CA ARG A 33 1.95 -3.86 17.44
C ARG A 33 0.97 -5.02 17.24
N ILE A 34 -0.10 -4.83 16.47
CA ILE A 34 -1.08 -5.88 16.16
C ILE A 34 -0.44 -6.90 15.21
N LEU A 35 0.16 -6.44 14.10
CA LEU A 35 0.77 -7.29 13.08
C LEU A 35 1.86 -8.19 13.65
N ARG A 36 2.68 -7.68 14.59
CA ARG A 36 3.72 -8.47 15.25
C ARG A 36 3.21 -9.64 16.09
N LYS A 37 1.93 -9.63 16.49
CA LYS A 37 1.30 -10.73 17.25
C LYS A 37 0.82 -11.88 16.35
N LEU A 38 0.63 -11.63 15.06
CA LEU A 38 0.24 -12.67 14.10
C LEU A 38 1.37 -13.68 13.95
N ASP A 39 1.05 -14.93 13.65
CA ASP A 39 2.07 -15.88 13.22
C ASP A 39 2.59 -15.52 11.81
N GLU A 40 3.66 -16.19 11.39
CA GLU A 40 4.28 -15.90 10.09
C GLU A 40 3.38 -16.24 8.91
N SER A 41 2.52 -17.26 9.03
CA SER A 41 1.62 -17.69 7.95
C SER A 41 0.54 -16.64 7.71
N ASP A 42 -0.14 -16.22 8.78
CA ASP A 42 -1.18 -15.19 8.74
C ASP A 42 -0.62 -13.86 8.24
N LEU A 43 0.56 -13.49 8.74
CA LEU A 43 1.22 -12.26 8.32
C LEU A 43 1.67 -12.31 6.86
N THR A 44 2.12 -13.47 6.37
CA THR A 44 2.46 -13.67 4.95
C THR A 44 1.23 -13.53 4.06
N TYR A 45 0.11 -14.14 4.45
CA TYR A 45 -1.14 -14.02 3.72
C TYR A 45 -1.59 -12.54 3.65
N LEU A 46 -1.50 -11.82 4.76
CA LEU A 46 -1.86 -10.41 4.82
C LEU A 46 -0.94 -9.55 3.95
N ALA A 47 0.37 -9.75 4.01
CA ALA A 47 1.32 -9.03 3.17
C ALA A 47 1.00 -9.21 1.68
N ASN A 48 0.80 -10.46 1.23
CA ASN A 48 0.45 -10.75 -0.15
C ASN A 48 -0.88 -10.09 -0.57
N THR A 49 -1.87 -10.05 0.34
CA THR A 49 -3.16 -9.41 0.07
C THR A 49 -3.01 -7.90 -0.10
N PHE A 50 -2.17 -7.27 0.72
CA PHE A 50 -1.89 -5.84 0.65
C PHE A 50 -1.06 -5.48 -0.59
N ASP A 51 -0.14 -6.34 -1.02
CA ASP A 51 0.60 -6.16 -2.29
C ASP A 51 -0.34 -6.12 -3.50
N VAL A 52 -1.30 -7.05 -3.58
CA VAL A 52 -2.34 -7.03 -4.64
C VAL A 52 -3.16 -5.74 -4.58
N PHE A 53 -3.49 -5.26 -3.37
CA PHE A 53 -4.22 -4.00 -3.22
C PHE A 53 -3.40 -2.79 -3.66
N ARG A 54 -2.09 -2.79 -3.40
CA ARG A 54 -1.16 -1.77 -3.87
C ARG A 54 -1.10 -1.73 -5.38
N GLU A 55 -0.93 -2.87 -6.05
CA GLU A 55 -0.93 -2.95 -7.51
C GLU A 55 -2.23 -2.40 -8.11
N PHE A 56 -3.37 -2.72 -7.50
CA PHE A 56 -4.66 -2.17 -7.91
C PHE A 56 -4.70 -0.64 -7.78
N LEU A 57 -4.24 -0.08 -6.65
CA LEU A 57 -4.19 1.36 -6.45
C LEU A 57 -3.26 2.06 -7.45
N GLU A 58 -2.05 1.53 -7.65
CA GLU A 58 -1.08 2.07 -8.61
C GLU A 58 -1.64 2.08 -10.03
N LYS A 59 -2.30 0.99 -10.44
CA LYS A 59 -2.98 0.90 -11.73
C LYS A 59 -4.09 1.94 -11.86
N LYS A 60 -4.95 2.09 -10.84
CA LYS A 60 -6.05 3.07 -10.87
C LYS A 60 -5.55 4.51 -10.92
N CYS A 61 -4.49 4.82 -10.19
CA CYS A 61 -3.85 6.13 -10.29
C CYS A 61 -3.27 6.36 -11.69
N SER A 62 -2.58 5.38 -12.27
CA SER A 62 -2.03 5.48 -13.62
C SER A 62 -3.11 5.72 -14.68
N GLU A 63 -4.23 4.99 -14.61
CA GLU A 63 -5.40 5.17 -15.49
C GLU A 63 -5.97 6.58 -15.38
N LEU A 64 -6.17 7.08 -14.15
CA LEU A 64 -6.69 8.44 -13.91
C LEU A 64 -5.78 9.52 -14.51
N PHE A 65 -4.46 9.39 -14.34
CA PHE A 65 -3.50 10.33 -14.92
C PHE A 65 -3.46 10.28 -16.46
N ALA A 66 -3.66 9.10 -17.05
CA ALA A 66 -3.75 8.96 -18.51
C ALA A 66 -4.97 9.70 -19.05
N THR A 67 -6.15 9.49 -18.46
CA THR A 67 -7.38 10.21 -18.83
C THR A 67 -7.24 11.72 -18.67
N PHE A 68 -6.65 12.19 -17.57
CA PHE A 68 -6.41 13.61 -17.36
C PHE A 68 -5.47 14.21 -18.41
N ARG A 69 -4.41 13.48 -18.81
CA ARG A 69 -3.47 13.94 -19.84
C ARG A 69 -4.15 14.08 -21.21
N GLU A 70 -4.98 13.12 -21.60
CA GLU A 70 -5.74 13.16 -22.84
C GLU A 70 -6.65 14.39 -22.89
N SER A 71 -7.35 14.71 -21.78
CA SER A 71 -8.20 15.92 -21.72
C SER A 71 -7.45 17.25 -21.90
N ILE A 72 -6.17 17.34 -21.49
CA ILE A 72 -5.38 18.58 -21.67
C ILE A 72 -4.84 18.70 -23.11
N GLN A 73 -4.59 17.58 -23.79
CA GLN A 73 -4.12 17.59 -25.18
C GLN A 73 -5.23 17.99 -26.16
N ASP A 74 -6.49 17.64 -25.89
CA ASP A 74 -7.62 18.06 -26.72
C ASP A 74 -7.94 19.57 -26.59
N GLU A 75 -7.72 20.19 -25.42
CA GLU A 75 -8.00 21.63 -25.19
C GLU A 75 -6.91 22.58 -25.73
N SER A 76 -5.75 22.07 -26.13
CA SER A 76 -4.62 22.88 -26.63
C SER A 76 -4.44 22.83 -28.16
N GLY A 77 -5.39 22.20 -28.86
CA GLY A 77 -5.39 21.99 -30.32
C GLY A 77 -6.36 22.85 -31.14
N GLU A 78 -7.10 23.79 -30.53
CA GLU A 78 -7.96 24.76 -31.23
C GLU A 78 -7.36 26.18 -31.29
#